data_AF-A0A1E3BGI0-F1
#
_entry.id   AF-A0A1E3BGI0-F1
#
_cell.length_a   1.000
_cell.length_b   1.000
_cell.length_c   1.000
_cell.angle_alpha   90.00
_cell.angle_beta   90.00
_cell.angle_gamma   90.00
#
_symmetry.space_group_name_H-M   'P 1'
#
loop_
_entity.id
_entity.type
_entity.pdbx_description
1 polymer ?
#
loop_
_entity_poly.entity_id
_entity_poly.type
_entity_poly.pdbx_seq_one_letter_code
_entity_poly.pdbx_strand_id
1 'polypeptide(L)'
;MGLRPGGRADTGPGPRTRAPYRTESIPPFPPWTGCSEKPSGEPSQYTALPLLNPSIGKLPSPRWRSSLTRNALPPGYVPPGYNQEVARQLQGSPRGSSQHIILAFQEVANAWPNRSPRRQAIQPGQVYVHWIPGHTGIAGNEQADEYAWTLRTLKEEFWRRFQSYWAENAPQQYQDLSISLDKRPHELSLPRASLGRLLAARSGHGEFAQYHERFRHEDAKVECSCGCPKILHHFYYCWKGHKASPQPWGNRQVDEILRSKSGTRDLREWLQRSHFYSTICPAH
;
A
#
# COMPACT_ATOMS: atom_id res chain seq x y z
N MET A 1 -6.26 61.25 -59.79
CA MET A 1 -6.87 59.96 -60.21
C MET A 1 -6.23 58.87 -59.36
N GLY A 2 -6.92 58.05 -58.56
CA GLY A 2 -8.33 57.90 -58.25
C GLY A 2 -8.51 57.07 -56.95
N LEU A 3 -9.61 57.39 -56.25
CA LEU A 3 -10.58 56.50 -55.57
C LEU A 3 -10.11 55.38 -54.61
N ARG A 4 -10.43 55.57 -53.32
CA ARG A 4 -10.83 54.52 -52.33
C ARG A 4 -12.26 54.00 -52.66
N PRO A 5 -12.78 52.82 -52.22
CA PRO A 5 -12.91 52.42 -50.79
C PRO A 5 -13.05 50.90 -50.42
N GLY A 6 -13.14 50.63 -49.10
CA GLY A 6 -13.71 49.42 -48.45
C GLY A 6 -12.69 48.31 -48.12
N GLY A 7 -12.53 47.76 -46.92
CA GLY A 7 -13.41 47.65 -45.75
C GLY A 7 -13.89 46.20 -45.61
N ARG A 8 -13.18 45.36 -44.82
CA ARG A 8 -13.73 44.20 -44.10
C ARG A 8 -12.75 43.71 -43.03
N ALA A 9 -13.29 43.59 -41.82
CA ALA A 9 -12.68 42.95 -40.68
C ALA A 9 -12.85 41.43 -40.82
N ASP A 10 -11.77 40.67 -40.63
CA ASP A 10 -11.86 39.22 -40.49
C ASP A 10 -11.65 38.80 -39.03
N THR A 11 -12.65 38.04 -38.62
CA THR A 11 -12.96 37.42 -37.34
C THR A 11 -11.86 36.53 -36.79
N GLY A 12 -11.73 36.51 -35.46
CA GLY A 12 -10.74 35.70 -34.73
C GLY A 12 -10.93 34.17 -34.86
N PRO A 13 -9.97 33.38 -34.35
CA PRO A 13 -10.04 31.93 -34.45
C PRO A 13 -11.13 31.37 -33.52
N GLY A 14 -12.07 30.65 -34.13
CA GLY A 14 -13.18 29.96 -33.49
C GLY A 14 -12.77 28.79 -32.57
N PRO A 15 -13.75 28.14 -31.92
CA PRO A 15 -13.53 27.23 -30.80
C PRO A 15 -12.83 25.95 -31.27
N ARG A 16 -11.72 25.62 -30.59
CA ARG A 16 -11.06 24.31 -30.73
C ARG A 16 -12.04 23.22 -30.31
N THR A 17 -12.45 22.40 -31.27
CA THR A 17 -13.14 21.13 -31.06
C THR A 17 -12.30 20.22 -30.16
N ARG A 18 -12.86 19.88 -29.00
CA ARG A 18 -12.28 18.96 -28.01
C ARG A 18 -12.58 17.53 -28.48
N ALA A 19 -11.55 16.74 -28.78
CA ALA A 19 -11.72 15.32 -29.07
C ALA A 19 -12.27 14.60 -27.82
N PRO A 20 -13.28 13.71 -27.94
CA PRO A 20 -13.76 12.92 -26.82
C PRO A 20 -12.80 11.75 -26.57
N TYR A 21 -12.34 11.61 -25.32
CA TYR A 21 -11.66 10.41 -24.86
C TYR A 21 -12.67 9.26 -24.82
N ARG A 22 -12.37 8.17 -25.54
CA ARG A 22 -13.16 6.94 -25.52
C ARG A 22 -12.69 6.11 -24.33
N THR A 23 -13.54 5.92 -23.32
CA THR A 23 -13.26 5.06 -22.17
C THR A 23 -14.04 3.77 -22.33
N GLU A 24 -13.36 2.63 -22.32
CA GLU A 24 -14.02 1.32 -22.34
C GLU A 24 -14.73 1.03 -21.02
N SER A 25 -15.95 0.53 -21.14
CA SER A 25 -16.91 0.27 -20.06
C SER A 25 -16.58 -1.02 -19.30
N ILE A 26 -16.56 -0.98 -17.97
CA ILE A 26 -16.55 -2.18 -17.10
C ILE A 26 -17.93 -2.31 -16.42
N PRO A 27 -18.60 -3.48 -16.44
CA PRO A 27 -19.97 -3.62 -15.95
C PRO A 27 -20.08 -3.42 -14.42
N PRO A 28 -21.28 -3.08 -13.90
CA PRO A 28 -21.50 -2.77 -12.48
C PRO A 28 -21.57 -4.05 -11.62
N PHE A 29 -21.06 -3.95 -10.39
CA PHE A 29 -21.36 -4.90 -9.31
C PHE A 29 -22.61 -4.45 -8.53
N PRO A 30 -23.45 -5.37 -8.04
CA PRO A 30 -24.70 -5.03 -7.36
C PRO A 30 -24.45 -4.47 -5.94
N PRO A 31 -25.40 -3.67 -5.40
CA PRO A 31 -25.28 -3.02 -4.10
C PRO A 31 -25.45 -4.03 -2.94
N TRP A 32 -24.69 -3.83 -1.87
CA TRP A 32 -24.81 -4.60 -0.64
C TRP A 32 -26.00 -4.08 0.19
N THR A 33 -27.15 -4.75 0.10
CA THR A 33 -28.25 -4.61 1.06
C THR A 33 -28.34 -5.87 1.92
N GLY A 34 -28.38 -5.68 3.25
CA GLY A 34 -28.35 -6.76 4.24
C GLY A 34 -29.70 -7.43 4.50
N CYS A 35 -29.59 -8.62 5.11
CA CYS A 35 -30.55 -9.38 5.93
C CYS A 35 -31.93 -9.81 5.37
N SER A 36 -32.05 -11.14 5.31
CA SER A 36 -33.22 -11.99 5.65
C SER A 36 -34.40 -12.05 4.66
N GLU A 37 -34.45 -13.12 3.87
CA GLU A 37 -35.51 -14.15 3.87
C GLU A 37 -35.18 -15.21 2.79
N LYS A 38 -35.28 -16.50 3.11
CA LYS A 38 -35.19 -17.59 2.12
C LYS A 38 -36.57 -17.76 1.46
N PRO A 39 -36.63 -18.03 0.15
CA PRO A 39 -36.93 -19.42 -0.23
C PRO A 39 -36.19 -19.94 -1.48
N SER A 40 -35.94 -21.26 -1.41
CA SER A 40 -35.73 -22.30 -2.44
C SER A 40 -35.63 -21.93 -3.93
N GLY A 41 -34.48 -22.27 -4.53
CA GLY A 41 -34.24 -22.45 -5.97
C GLY A 41 -32.75 -22.73 -6.23
N GLU A 42 -32.42 -23.70 -7.09
CA GLU A 42 -31.09 -24.35 -7.24
C GLU A 42 -29.86 -23.43 -7.47
N PRO A 43 -28.64 -23.88 -7.09
CA PRO A 43 -27.43 -23.05 -7.10
C PRO A 43 -26.67 -23.09 -8.44
N SER A 44 -26.55 -21.93 -9.09
CA SER A 44 -25.59 -21.73 -10.20
C SER A 44 -24.25 -21.20 -9.68
N GLN A 45 -23.17 -21.72 -10.23
CA GLN A 45 -21.80 -21.68 -9.73
C GLN A 45 -21.14 -20.30 -9.93
N TYR A 46 -20.80 -19.62 -8.84
CA TYR A 46 -19.75 -18.59 -8.79
C TYR A 46 -18.63 -19.10 -7.88
N THR A 47 -17.46 -19.34 -8.46
CA THR A 47 -16.24 -19.73 -7.75
C THR A 47 -15.75 -18.55 -6.91
N ALA A 48 -15.96 -18.63 -5.60
CA ALA A 48 -15.53 -17.64 -4.63
C ALA A 48 -13.99 -17.53 -4.57
N LEU A 49 -13.49 -16.29 -4.56
CA LEU A 49 -12.14 -15.97 -4.12
C LEU A 49 -11.95 -16.43 -2.67
N PRO A 50 -10.85 -17.09 -2.30
CA PRO A 50 -10.63 -17.51 -0.92
C PRO A 50 -10.29 -16.30 -0.05
N LEU A 51 -11.30 -15.79 0.67
CA LEU A 51 -11.11 -15.04 1.90
C LEU A 51 -10.56 -15.99 2.97
N LEU A 52 -9.24 -16.12 3.06
CA LEU A 52 -8.59 -16.75 4.19
C LEU A 52 -8.46 -15.74 5.34
N ASN A 53 -9.52 -15.71 6.16
CA ASN A 53 -9.44 -15.30 7.56
C ASN A 53 -8.42 -16.20 8.27
N PRO A 54 -7.33 -15.67 8.87
CA PRO A 54 -6.48 -16.47 9.74
C PRO A 54 -7.14 -16.58 11.13
N SER A 55 -8.30 -17.25 11.19
CA SER A 55 -8.76 -17.83 12.44
C SER A 55 -7.91 -19.07 12.69
N ILE A 56 -7.04 -19.01 13.70
CA ILE A 56 -6.26 -20.14 14.21
C ILE A 56 -7.25 -21.12 14.86
N GLY A 57 -7.96 -21.87 14.01
CA GLY A 57 -8.86 -22.95 14.38
C GLY A 57 -8.31 -24.24 13.78
N LYS A 58 -7.77 -25.09 14.66
CA LYS A 58 -7.38 -26.49 14.47
C LYS A 58 -7.68 -27.06 13.07
N LEU A 59 -6.66 -27.09 12.20
CA LEU A 59 -6.70 -27.94 11.01
C LEU A 59 -6.15 -29.34 11.36
N PRO A 60 -6.81 -30.42 10.90
CA PRO A 60 -6.40 -31.79 11.20
C PRO A 60 -5.13 -32.14 10.44
N SER A 61 -4.23 -32.86 11.13
CA SER A 61 -2.94 -33.31 10.61
C SER A 61 -3.11 -34.14 9.33
N PRO A 62 -2.51 -33.72 8.20
CA PRO A 62 -2.36 -34.62 7.07
C PRO A 62 -1.07 -35.42 7.26
N ARG A 63 -1.21 -36.73 7.47
CA ARG A 63 -0.13 -37.71 7.27
C ARG A 63 0.30 -37.61 5.80
N TRP A 64 1.42 -36.93 5.52
CA TRP A 64 2.10 -37.07 4.24
C TRP A 64 3.47 -37.70 4.43
N ARG A 65 3.55 -38.87 3.82
CA ARG A 65 4.70 -39.75 3.69
C ARG A 65 5.77 -39.01 2.90
N SER A 66 6.97 -39.07 3.44
CA SER A 66 8.23 -38.53 2.93
C SER A 66 8.48 -38.80 1.44
N SER A 67 8.59 -37.72 0.67
CA SER A 67 9.35 -37.69 -0.59
C SER A 67 10.01 -36.33 -0.72
N LEU A 68 11.12 -36.20 0.01
CA LEU A 68 12.08 -35.09 -0.07
C LEU A 68 12.79 -35.12 -1.42
N THR A 69 12.45 -34.22 -2.34
CA THR A 69 13.44 -33.71 -3.30
C THR A 69 14.10 -32.48 -2.69
N ARG A 70 15.17 -32.79 -1.96
CA ARG A 70 16.20 -31.87 -1.46
C ARG A 70 16.73 -31.02 -2.63
N ASN A 71 16.38 -29.74 -2.67
CA ASN A 71 17.37 -28.75 -3.11
C ASN A 71 18.34 -28.59 -1.93
N ALA A 72 19.28 -29.52 -1.82
CA ALA A 72 20.24 -29.57 -0.75
C ALA A 72 21.13 -28.32 -0.80
N LEU A 73 21.07 -27.51 0.26
CA LEU A 73 22.25 -26.76 0.67
C LEU A 73 23.39 -27.78 0.87
N PRO A 74 24.62 -27.48 0.44
CA PRO A 74 25.73 -28.42 0.55
C PRO A 74 25.91 -28.86 2.03
N PRO A 75 26.14 -30.17 2.29
CA PRO A 75 26.32 -30.67 3.65
C PRO A 75 27.51 -29.95 4.29
N GLY A 76 27.27 -29.21 5.38
CA GLY A 76 28.31 -28.47 6.11
C GLY A 76 28.29 -26.95 5.96
N TYR A 77 27.37 -26.36 5.18
CA TYR A 77 27.23 -24.91 5.14
C TYR A 77 26.36 -24.39 6.30
N VAL A 78 26.99 -24.16 7.45
CA VAL A 78 26.42 -23.33 8.53
C VAL A 78 26.79 -21.88 8.20
N PRO A 79 25.81 -20.97 7.97
CA PRO A 79 26.12 -19.55 7.82
C PRO A 79 26.91 -19.08 9.05
N PRO A 80 28.16 -18.61 8.92
CA PRO A 80 28.99 -18.30 10.07
C PRO A 80 28.42 -17.07 10.80
N GLY A 81 28.21 -17.18 12.11
CA GLY A 81 28.43 -16.07 13.04
C GLY A 81 27.34 -15.01 13.26
N TYR A 82 26.30 -14.88 12.42
CA TYR A 82 25.37 -13.74 12.58
C TYR A 82 24.56 -13.74 13.89
N ASN A 83 24.11 -14.91 14.37
CA ASN A 83 23.33 -14.97 15.62
C ASN A 83 24.18 -15.05 16.89
N GLN A 84 25.48 -15.37 16.78
CA GLN A 84 26.39 -15.39 17.94
C GLN A 84 26.72 -13.97 18.40
N GLU A 85 26.97 -13.07 17.45
CA GLU A 85 27.19 -11.66 17.76
C GLU A 85 25.95 -11.03 18.40
N VAL A 86 24.75 -11.43 17.98
CA VAL A 86 23.49 -10.99 18.62
C VAL A 86 23.46 -11.44 20.07
N ALA A 87 23.74 -12.71 20.38
CA ALA A 87 23.80 -13.19 21.77
C ALA A 87 24.82 -12.41 22.62
N ARG A 88 26.02 -12.15 22.05
CA ARG A 88 27.07 -11.35 22.70
C ARG A 88 26.62 -9.92 22.98
N GLN A 89 25.93 -9.28 22.05
CA GLN A 89 25.44 -7.91 22.23
C GLN A 89 24.25 -7.82 23.18
N LEU A 90 23.36 -8.83 23.22
CA LEU A 90 22.25 -8.89 24.18
C LEU A 90 22.76 -8.91 25.63
N GLN A 91 23.93 -9.51 25.87
CA GLN A 91 24.56 -9.58 27.18
C GLN A 91 25.60 -8.48 27.44
N GLY A 92 25.96 -7.71 26.42
CA GLY A 92 27.03 -6.72 26.48
C GLY A 92 26.56 -5.32 26.10
N SER A 93 27.49 -4.51 25.61
CA SER A 93 27.18 -3.18 25.07
C SER A 93 26.77 -3.29 23.60
N PRO A 94 25.52 -2.96 23.26
CA PRO A 94 25.04 -3.09 21.89
C PRO A 94 25.68 -2.04 20.97
N ARG A 95 25.95 -2.42 19.72
CA ARG A 95 26.63 -1.57 18.72
C ARG A 95 25.96 -1.71 17.34
N GLY A 96 26.01 -0.65 16.55
CA GLY A 96 25.50 -0.66 15.17
C GLY A 96 24.01 -0.34 15.05
N SER A 97 23.45 -0.53 13.86
CA SER A 97 22.10 -0.06 13.49
C SER A 97 20.95 -0.77 14.24
N SER A 98 21.19 -1.97 14.77
CA SER A 98 20.21 -2.74 15.56
C SER A 98 20.25 -2.43 17.07
N GLN A 99 21.11 -1.51 17.52
CA GLN A 99 21.31 -1.22 18.95
C GLN A 99 20.01 -0.94 19.70
N HIS A 100 19.07 -0.20 19.09
CA HIS A 100 17.79 0.14 19.72
C HIS A 100 16.94 -1.08 20.07
N ILE A 101 16.95 -2.14 19.25
CA ILE A 101 16.22 -3.39 19.50
C ILE A 101 16.88 -4.14 20.66
N ILE A 102 18.21 -4.16 20.69
CA ILE A 102 18.98 -4.85 21.73
C ILE A 102 18.80 -4.16 23.09
N LEU A 103 18.83 -2.83 23.11
CA LEU A 103 18.52 -2.04 24.30
C LEU A 103 17.09 -2.28 24.79
N ALA A 104 16.10 -2.30 23.89
CA ALA A 104 14.73 -2.62 24.26
C ALA A 104 14.59 -4.03 24.86
N PHE A 105 15.31 -5.01 24.32
CA PHE A 105 15.37 -6.34 24.93
C PHE A 105 15.99 -6.29 26.33
N GLN A 106 17.13 -5.62 26.50
CA GLN A 106 17.82 -5.51 27.78
C GLN A 106 16.94 -4.85 28.84
N GLU A 107 16.20 -3.80 28.47
CA GLU A 107 15.22 -3.16 29.35
C GLU A 107 14.15 -4.15 29.82
N VAL A 108 13.53 -4.90 28.90
CA VAL A 108 12.52 -5.92 29.25
C VAL A 108 13.12 -7.06 30.08
N ALA A 109 14.34 -7.49 29.76
CA ALA A 109 15.04 -8.55 30.48
C ALA A 109 15.38 -8.14 31.92
N ASN A 110 15.82 -6.89 32.12
CA ASN A 110 16.12 -6.32 33.43
C ASN A 110 14.86 -6.10 34.27
N ALA A 111 13.75 -5.72 33.62
CA ALA A 111 12.46 -5.55 34.29
C ALA A 111 11.74 -6.88 34.58
N TRP A 112 12.20 -8.00 33.98
CA TRP A 112 11.54 -9.31 34.06
C TRP A 112 11.26 -9.80 35.49
N PRO A 113 12.19 -9.70 36.47
CA PRO A 113 11.92 -10.13 37.85
C PRO A 113 10.71 -9.44 38.49
N ASN A 114 10.43 -8.19 38.07
CA ASN A 114 9.43 -7.31 38.66
C ASN A 114 8.12 -7.24 37.86
N ARG A 115 8.01 -7.99 36.74
CA ARG A 115 6.84 -7.90 35.84
C ARG A 115 5.60 -8.57 36.45
N SER A 116 4.47 -7.87 36.43
CA SER A 116 3.13 -8.36 36.83
C SER A 116 2.06 -7.96 35.80
N PRO A 117 1.03 -8.78 35.51
CA PRO A 117 0.79 -10.14 35.98
C PRO A 117 1.49 -11.19 35.10
N ARG A 118 1.92 -12.28 35.71
CA ARG A 118 2.50 -13.45 35.04
C ARG A 118 1.47 -14.56 34.92
N ARG A 119 1.59 -15.43 33.91
CA ARG A 119 0.88 -16.73 33.94
C ARG A 119 1.38 -17.49 35.17
N GLN A 120 0.48 -18.11 35.94
CA GLN A 120 0.77 -18.77 37.23
C GLN A 120 1.92 -19.80 37.18
N ALA A 121 2.28 -20.30 36.00
CA ALA A 121 3.37 -21.27 35.81
C ALA A 121 4.77 -20.64 35.63
N ILE A 122 4.91 -19.32 35.56
CA ILE A 122 6.19 -18.65 35.27
C ILE A 122 6.75 -18.02 36.54
N GLN A 123 7.75 -18.67 37.13
CA GLN A 123 8.44 -18.19 38.33
C GLN A 123 9.21 -16.88 38.06
N PRO A 124 9.35 -15.99 39.08
CA PRO A 124 10.30 -14.90 38.99
C PRO A 124 11.70 -15.47 38.86
N GLY A 125 12.49 -14.92 37.94
CA GLY A 125 13.85 -15.41 37.69
C GLY A 125 14.65 -14.44 36.83
N GLN A 126 15.94 -14.72 36.69
CA GLN A 126 16.83 -13.97 35.80
C GLN A 126 16.69 -14.49 34.36
N VAL A 127 16.75 -13.60 33.39
CA VAL A 127 16.76 -13.97 31.97
C VAL A 127 18.18 -14.36 31.57
N TYR A 128 18.35 -15.58 31.06
CA TYR A 128 19.63 -16.05 30.53
C TYR A 128 19.54 -16.18 29.01
N VAL A 129 20.58 -15.69 28.33
CA VAL A 129 20.74 -15.80 26.88
C VAL A 129 21.87 -16.77 26.61
N HIS A 130 21.58 -17.82 25.85
CA HIS A 130 22.59 -18.79 25.42
C HIS A 130 22.60 -18.85 23.90
N TRP A 131 23.80 -18.83 23.32
CA TRP A 131 23.95 -19.13 21.90
C TRP A 131 24.10 -20.64 21.73
N ILE A 132 23.40 -21.17 20.73
CA ILE A 132 23.46 -22.57 20.35
C ILE A 132 23.81 -22.63 18.86
N PRO A 133 24.76 -23.48 18.44
CA PRO A 133 25.01 -23.74 17.03
C PRO A 133 23.79 -24.37 16.36
N GLY A 134 23.40 -23.83 15.19
CA GLY A 134 22.31 -24.40 14.38
C GLY A 134 22.64 -25.80 13.85
N HIS A 135 21.61 -26.57 13.49
CA HIS A 135 21.74 -27.91 12.90
C HIS A 135 22.48 -28.94 13.76
N THR A 136 22.38 -28.81 15.09
CA THR A 136 23.02 -29.73 16.05
C THR A 136 22.05 -30.75 16.64
N GLY A 137 20.82 -30.83 16.13
CA GLY A 137 19.83 -31.82 16.55
C GLY A 137 19.15 -31.48 17.89
N ILE A 138 19.33 -30.26 18.41
CA ILE A 138 18.61 -29.78 19.58
C ILE A 138 17.16 -29.51 19.18
N ALA A 139 16.24 -30.37 19.64
CA ALA A 139 14.86 -30.43 19.15
C ALA A 139 14.12 -29.07 19.15
N GLY A 140 14.33 -28.22 20.15
CA GLY A 140 13.72 -26.89 20.20
C GLY A 140 14.33 -25.90 19.20
N ASN A 141 15.64 -25.97 18.97
CA ASN A 141 16.33 -25.13 17.99
C ASN A 141 15.98 -25.54 16.55
N GLU A 142 15.96 -26.84 16.25
CA GLU A 142 15.59 -27.34 14.92
C GLU A 142 14.15 -26.94 14.55
N GLN A 143 13.20 -27.02 15.50
CA GLN A 143 11.83 -26.57 15.27
C GLN A 143 11.75 -25.06 14.97
N ALA A 144 12.54 -24.25 15.68
CA ALA A 144 12.60 -22.82 15.44
C ALA A 144 13.23 -22.48 14.08
N ASP A 145 14.30 -23.19 13.70
CA ASP A 145 14.98 -23.05 12.41
C ASP A 145 14.08 -23.47 11.25
N GLU A 146 13.39 -24.61 11.37
CA GLU A 146 12.41 -25.08 10.38
C GLU A 146 11.27 -24.07 10.20
N TYR A 147 10.73 -23.53 11.29
CA TYR A 147 9.69 -22.51 11.22
C TYR A 147 10.20 -21.21 10.56
N ALA A 148 11.38 -20.74 10.94
CA ALA A 148 11.99 -19.54 10.37
C ALA A 148 12.26 -19.69 8.87
N TRP A 149 12.79 -20.85 8.46
CA TRP A 149 13.00 -21.19 7.06
C TRP A 149 11.68 -21.22 6.30
N THR A 150 10.68 -21.95 6.82
CA THR A 150 9.36 -22.08 6.19
C THR A 150 8.71 -20.71 6.00
N LEU A 151 8.72 -19.86 7.02
CA LEU A 151 8.16 -18.52 6.94
C LEU A 151 8.89 -17.65 5.91
N ARG A 152 10.22 -17.77 5.81
CA ARG A 152 11.02 -17.07 4.80
C ARG A 152 10.65 -17.54 3.40
N THR A 153 10.63 -18.85 3.15
CA THR A 153 10.30 -19.44 1.85
C THR A 153 8.88 -19.08 1.42
N LEU A 154 7.91 -19.15 2.33
CA LEU A 154 6.53 -18.75 2.04
C LEU A 154 6.42 -17.26 1.67
N LYS A 155 7.15 -16.38 2.37
CA LYS A 155 7.20 -14.95 2.03
C LYS A 155 7.83 -14.71 0.66
N GLU A 156 8.95 -15.38 0.38
CA GLU A 156 9.63 -15.26 -0.92
C GLU A 156 8.74 -15.73 -2.07
N GLU A 157 8.07 -16.87 -1.89
CA GLU A 157 7.14 -17.42 -2.88
C GLU A 157 5.90 -16.54 -3.07
N PHE A 158 5.33 -16.01 -1.98
CA PHE A 158 4.23 -15.05 -2.05
C PHE A 158 4.62 -13.83 -2.88
N TRP A 159 5.78 -13.20 -2.60
CA TRP A 159 6.22 -12.02 -3.33
C TRP A 159 6.50 -12.32 -4.80
N ARG A 160 7.06 -13.49 -5.12
CA ARG A 160 7.30 -13.92 -6.50
C ARG A 160 5.98 -14.05 -7.26
N ARG A 161 4.99 -14.74 -6.70
CA ARG A 161 3.66 -14.88 -7.31
C ARG A 161 2.95 -13.53 -7.42
N PHE A 162 3.03 -12.70 -6.40
CA PHE A 162 2.41 -11.39 -6.39
C PHE A 162 3.01 -10.46 -7.44
N GLN A 163 4.32 -10.53 -7.67
CA GLN A 163 4.99 -9.81 -8.76
C GLN A 163 4.47 -10.22 -10.13
N SER A 164 4.38 -11.52 -10.41
CA SER A 164 3.81 -12.02 -11.68
C SER A 164 2.35 -11.61 -11.85
N TYR A 165 1.54 -11.80 -10.81
CA TYR A 165 0.14 -11.38 -10.81
C TYR A 165 0.00 -9.88 -11.10
N TRP A 166 0.81 -9.03 -10.43
CA TRP A 166 0.77 -7.59 -10.64
C TRP A 166 1.19 -7.20 -12.06
N ALA A 167 2.21 -7.83 -12.64
CA ALA A 167 2.62 -7.55 -14.01
C ALA A 167 1.50 -7.82 -15.03
N GLU A 168 0.68 -8.84 -14.78
CA GLU A 168 -0.43 -9.24 -15.65
C GLU A 168 -1.75 -8.50 -15.36
N ASN A 169 -1.99 -8.11 -14.10
CA ASN A 169 -3.29 -7.64 -13.62
C ASN A 169 -3.25 -6.22 -13.02
N ALA A 170 -2.14 -5.48 -13.18
CA ALA A 170 -2.07 -4.10 -12.69
C ALA A 170 -3.23 -3.27 -13.26
N PRO A 171 -3.90 -2.44 -12.45
CA PRO A 171 -4.92 -1.52 -12.96
C PRO A 171 -4.35 -0.62 -14.06
N GLN A 172 -5.14 -0.31 -15.08
CA GLN A 172 -4.71 0.50 -16.23
C GLN A 172 -4.00 1.79 -15.80
N GLN A 173 -4.52 2.50 -14.80
CA GLN A 173 -3.91 3.73 -14.30
C GLN A 173 -2.50 3.51 -13.72
N TYR A 174 -2.24 2.38 -13.06
CA TYR A 174 -0.90 2.06 -12.57
C TYR A 174 0.05 1.69 -13.72
N GLN A 175 -0.46 1.07 -14.78
CA GLN A 175 0.30 0.82 -16.01
C GLN A 175 0.64 2.13 -16.72
N ASP A 176 -0.34 3.02 -16.90
CA ASP A 176 -0.18 4.34 -17.54
C ASP A 176 0.84 5.21 -16.77
N LEU A 177 0.73 5.22 -15.44
CA LEU A 177 1.68 5.89 -14.56
C LEU A 177 3.03 5.14 -14.45
N SER A 178 3.16 3.96 -15.05
CA SER A 178 4.35 3.10 -14.99
C SER A 178 4.84 2.86 -13.55
N ILE A 179 3.92 2.72 -12.60
CA ILE A 179 4.24 2.46 -11.19
C ILE A 179 4.53 0.97 -11.04
N SER A 180 5.79 0.65 -10.74
CA SER A 180 6.22 -0.73 -10.48
C SER A 180 5.95 -1.15 -9.03
N LEU A 181 5.96 -2.46 -8.83
CA LEU A 181 5.80 -3.05 -7.51
C LEU A 181 7.09 -2.90 -6.70
N ASP A 182 7.04 -2.10 -5.64
CA ASP A 182 8.13 -1.91 -4.69
C ASP A 182 7.74 -2.52 -3.32
N LYS A 183 8.68 -3.20 -2.66
CA LYS A 183 8.49 -3.72 -1.29
C LYS A 183 8.48 -2.61 -0.25
N ARG A 184 9.14 -1.48 -0.53
CA ARG A 184 9.23 -0.32 0.38
C ARG A 184 9.03 0.98 -0.39
N PRO A 185 7.81 1.21 -0.91
CA PRO A 185 7.50 2.40 -1.68
C PRO A 185 7.78 3.67 -0.87
N HIS A 186 8.38 4.67 -1.52
CA HIS A 186 8.77 5.93 -0.90
C HIS A 186 7.57 6.71 -0.34
N GLU A 187 6.39 6.49 -0.91
CA GLU A 187 5.11 7.10 -0.56
C GLU A 187 4.68 6.73 0.86
N LEU A 188 5.17 5.61 1.42
CA LEU A 188 4.89 5.23 2.82
C LEU A 188 5.53 6.18 3.83
N SER A 189 6.44 7.06 3.40
CA SER A 189 6.96 8.16 4.24
C SER A 189 6.01 9.36 4.34
N LEU A 190 4.93 9.39 3.55
CA LEU A 190 3.96 10.47 3.56
C LEU A 190 3.01 10.35 4.76
N PRO A 191 2.55 11.48 5.33
CA PRO A 191 1.48 11.46 6.31
C PRO A 191 0.22 10.78 5.74
N ARG A 192 -0.52 10.07 6.60
CA ARG A 192 -1.70 9.28 6.21
C ARG A 192 -2.69 10.04 5.32
N ALA A 193 -2.96 11.31 5.64
CA ALA A 193 -3.88 12.14 4.87
C ALA A 193 -3.38 12.39 3.43
N SER A 194 -2.11 12.76 3.26
CA SER A 194 -1.51 12.97 1.94
C SER A 194 -1.39 11.67 1.15
N LEU A 195 -1.00 10.57 1.83
CA LEU A 195 -0.93 9.24 1.23
C LEU A 195 -2.29 8.80 0.69
N GLY A 196 -3.36 8.95 1.47
CA GLY A 196 -4.72 8.60 1.02
C GLY A 196 -5.13 9.35 -0.24
N ARG A 197 -4.83 10.66 -0.32
CA ARG A 197 -5.13 11.48 -1.51
C ARG A 197 -4.30 11.08 -2.73
N LEU A 198 -3.02 10.78 -2.53
CA LEU A 198 -2.15 10.28 -3.59
C LEU A 198 -2.63 8.93 -4.13
N LEU A 199 -2.98 8.00 -3.25
CA LEU A 199 -3.48 6.68 -3.64
C LEU A 199 -4.82 6.80 -4.38
N ALA A 200 -5.73 7.66 -3.92
CA ALA A 200 -6.98 7.94 -4.63
C ALA A 200 -6.71 8.53 -6.03
N ALA A 201 -5.75 9.45 -6.15
CA ALA A 201 -5.34 10.04 -7.42
C ALA A 201 -4.71 9.03 -8.40
N ARG A 202 -4.07 7.96 -7.90
CA ARG A 202 -3.45 6.91 -8.73
C ARG A 202 -4.39 5.77 -9.10
N SER A 203 -5.37 5.50 -8.24
CA SER A 203 -6.26 4.36 -8.39
C SER A 203 -7.59 4.71 -9.04
N GLY A 204 -7.96 6.00 -9.08
CA GLY A 204 -9.28 6.41 -9.54
C GLY A 204 -10.36 6.20 -8.49
N HIS A 205 -10.01 5.58 -7.36
CA HIS A 205 -10.94 5.25 -6.29
C HIS A 205 -10.88 6.31 -5.19
N GLY A 206 -11.85 7.21 -5.22
CA GLY A 206 -12.02 8.27 -4.24
C GLY A 206 -13.33 9.03 -4.43
N GLU A 207 -13.51 10.08 -3.63
CA GLU A 207 -14.64 11.02 -3.66
C GLU A 207 -14.61 11.91 -4.92
N PHE A 208 -14.81 11.29 -6.08
CA PHE A 208 -14.82 11.95 -7.38
C PHE A 208 -16.24 11.97 -7.96
N ALA A 209 -16.55 13.02 -8.72
CA ALA A 209 -17.86 13.21 -9.36
C ALA A 209 -18.30 11.95 -10.12
N GLN A 210 -17.41 11.37 -10.93
CA GLN A 210 -17.67 10.16 -11.72
C GLN A 210 -18.11 8.96 -10.87
N TYR A 211 -17.57 8.80 -9.65
CA TYR A 211 -17.97 7.72 -8.76
C TYR A 211 -19.40 7.93 -8.24
N HIS A 212 -19.70 9.11 -7.72
CA HIS A 212 -21.02 9.43 -7.21
C HIS A 212 -22.09 9.45 -8.31
N GLU A 213 -21.74 9.89 -9.53
CA GLU A 213 -22.62 9.81 -10.71
C GLU A 213 -22.97 8.37 -11.07
N ARG A 214 -21.96 7.47 -11.08
CA ARG A 214 -22.16 6.04 -11.39
C ARG A 214 -23.12 5.37 -10.41
N PHE A 215 -23.03 5.71 -9.12
CA PHE A 215 -23.81 5.09 -8.05
C PHE A 215 -25.03 5.92 -7.58
N ARG A 216 -25.28 7.09 -8.20
CA ARG A 216 -26.40 8.01 -7.91
C ARG A 216 -26.52 8.39 -6.42
N HIS A 217 -25.41 8.80 -5.80
CA HIS A 217 -25.47 9.37 -4.46
C HIS A 217 -26.02 10.81 -4.54
N GLU A 218 -27.18 11.09 -3.95
CA GLU A 218 -27.88 12.39 -4.05
C GLU A 218 -27.30 13.47 -3.12
N ASP A 219 -26.75 13.06 -1.99
CA ASP A 219 -26.12 13.93 -0.99
C ASP A 219 -24.68 14.30 -1.36
N ALA A 220 -24.27 13.96 -2.59
CA ALA A 220 -22.90 14.03 -3.00
C ALA A 220 -22.44 15.44 -3.40
N LYS A 221 -21.44 16.01 -2.70
CA LYS A 221 -20.71 17.20 -3.17
C LYS A 221 -19.75 16.85 -4.31
N VAL A 222 -20.29 16.68 -5.51
CA VAL A 222 -19.53 16.35 -6.73
C VAL A 222 -18.71 17.51 -7.29
N GLU A 223 -18.99 18.75 -6.87
CA GLU A 223 -18.29 19.95 -7.30
C GLU A 223 -17.32 20.47 -6.24
N CYS A 224 -16.19 20.98 -6.70
CA CYS A 224 -15.28 21.79 -5.90
C CYS A 224 -15.87 23.19 -5.70
N SER A 225 -15.47 23.90 -4.63
CA SER A 225 -15.86 25.30 -4.44
C SER A 225 -15.43 26.23 -5.60
N CYS A 226 -14.52 25.79 -6.46
CA CYS A 226 -14.13 26.51 -7.67
C CYS A 226 -15.16 26.40 -8.81
N GLY A 227 -16.22 25.62 -8.65
CA GLY A 227 -17.27 25.36 -9.65
C GLY A 227 -16.94 24.28 -10.67
N CYS A 228 -15.84 23.54 -10.51
CA CYS A 228 -15.48 22.43 -11.40
C CYS A 228 -15.83 21.09 -10.74
N PRO A 229 -16.16 20.06 -11.54
CA PRO A 229 -16.33 18.70 -11.03
C PRO A 229 -15.05 18.20 -10.33
N LYS A 230 -15.23 17.46 -9.23
CA LYS A 230 -14.16 16.76 -8.53
C LYS A 230 -13.68 15.59 -9.37
N ILE A 231 -12.69 15.84 -10.22
CA ILE A 231 -12.00 14.82 -11.00
C ILE A 231 -10.69 14.39 -10.33
N LEU A 232 -10.16 13.25 -10.78
CA LEU A 232 -8.97 12.59 -10.23
C LEU A 232 -7.78 13.53 -9.96
N HIS A 233 -7.51 14.40 -10.94
CA HIS A 233 -6.38 15.32 -10.95
C HIS A 233 -6.77 16.76 -10.64
N HIS A 234 -7.94 17.00 -10.02
CA HIS A 234 -8.48 18.35 -9.88
C HIS A 234 -7.52 19.33 -9.18
N PHE A 235 -6.73 18.85 -8.21
CA PHE A 235 -5.69 19.65 -7.55
C PHE A 235 -4.68 20.28 -8.52
N TYR A 236 -4.44 19.64 -9.67
CA TYR A 236 -3.50 20.12 -10.68
C TYR A 236 -4.07 21.31 -11.46
N TYR A 237 -5.39 21.36 -11.70
CA TYR A 237 -6.02 22.39 -12.55
C TYR A 237 -6.88 23.42 -11.79
N CYS A 238 -7.10 23.24 -10.48
CA CYS A 238 -8.00 24.10 -9.72
C CYS A 238 -7.45 25.52 -9.53
N TRP A 239 -8.12 26.50 -10.12
CA TRP A 239 -7.72 27.92 -10.03
C TRP A 239 -7.73 28.45 -8.58
N LYS A 240 -8.69 28.03 -7.73
CA LYS A 240 -8.71 28.42 -6.31
C LYS A 240 -7.52 27.84 -5.55
N GLY A 241 -7.15 26.60 -5.86
CA GLY A 241 -5.95 25.96 -5.32
C GLY A 241 -4.68 26.74 -5.68
N HIS A 242 -4.56 27.14 -6.96
CA HIS A 242 -3.42 27.93 -7.44
C HIS A 242 -3.34 29.30 -6.78
N LYS A 243 -4.50 29.94 -6.55
CA LYS A 243 -4.59 31.22 -5.83
C LYS A 243 -4.18 31.08 -4.35
N ALA A 244 -4.51 29.96 -3.70
CA ALA A 244 -4.16 29.71 -2.31
C ALA A 244 -2.67 29.39 -2.12
N SER A 245 -2.06 28.65 -3.06
CA SER A 245 -0.62 28.43 -3.10
C SER A 245 -0.18 28.21 -4.54
N PRO A 246 0.84 28.95 -5.04
CA PRO A 246 1.47 28.66 -6.31
C PRO A 246 1.92 27.20 -6.38
N GLN A 247 1.77 26.59 -7.54
CA GLN A 247 2.11 25.19 -7.73
C GLN A 247 3.63 25.00 -7.86
N PRO A 248 4.22 24.01 -7.15
CA PRO A 248 5.65 23.72 -7.25
C PRO A 248 6.02 22.88 -8.48
N TRP A 249 5.08 22.60 -9.38
CA TRP A 249 5.25 21.61 -10.45
C TRP A 249 6.16 22.07 -11.60
N GLY A 250 6.25 23.37 -11.86
CA GLY A 250 6.93 23.88 -13.06
C GLY A 250 6.30 23.31 -14.33
N ASN A 251 7.13 22.74 -15.20
CA ASN A 251 6.70 22.11 -16.45
C ASN A 251 6.35 20.60 -16.31
N ARG A 252 6.37 20.05 -15.09
CA ARG A 252 6.13 18.63 -14.87
C ARG A 252 4.67 18.27 -15.11
N GLN A 253 4.45 17.14 -15.77
CA GLN A 253 3.11 16.63 -16.01
C GLN A 253 2.51 16.02 -14.73
N VAL A 254 1.18 15.91 -14.70
CA VAL A 254 0.46 15.32 -13.56
C VAL A 254 0.95 13.90 -13.23
N ASP A 255 1.25 13.09 -14.24
CA ASP A 255 1.71 11.72 -14.06
C ASP A 255 3.07 11.66 -13.37
N GLU A 256 3.96 12.60 -13.69
CA GLU A 256 5.27 12.72 -13.05
C GLU A 256 5.12 13.12 -11.57
N ILE A 257 4.17 14.01 -11.26
CA ILE A 257 3.84 14.38 -9.88
C ILE A 257 3.32 13.17 -9.11
N LEU A 258 2.44 12.40 -9.73
CA LEU A 258 1.81 11.25 -9.11
C LEU A 258 2.78 10.08 -8.95
N ARG A 259 3.78 9.90 -9.81
CA ARG A 259 4.70 8.73 -9.76
C ARG A 259 5.99 9.00 -8.98
N SER A 260 6.61 10.17 -9.15
CA SER A 260 7.99 10.40 -8.73
C SER A 260 8.13 10.76 -7.24
N LYS A 261 9.27 10.42 -6.63
CA LYS A 261 9.57 10.78 -5.24
C LYS A 261 9.62 12.29 -4.99
N SER A 262 10.15 13.06 -5.94
CA SER A 262 10.08 14.53 -5.88
C SER A 262 8.65 15.01 -6.01
N GLY A 263 7.91 14.52 -7.00
CA GLY A 263 6.51 14.87 -7.25
C GLY A 263 5.58 14.63 -6.06
N THR A 264 5.66 13.45 -5.44
CA THR A 264 4.81 13.10 -4.30
C THR A 264 5.11 13.94 -3.05
N ARG A 265 6.39 14.31 -2.86
CA ARG A 265 6.80 15.26 -1.82
C ARG A 265 6.27 16.67 -2.10
N ASP A 266 6.42 17.15 -3.33
CA ASP A 266 5.93 18.47 -3.72
C ASP A 266 4.40 18.55 -3.59
N LEU A 267 3.71 17.44 -3.87
CA LEU A 267 2.27 17.30 -3.64
C LEU A 267 1.91 17.40 -2.17
N ARG A 268 2.62 16.66 -1.32
CA ARG A 268 2.42 16.78 0.12
C ARG A 268 2.61 18.22 0.58
N GLU A 269 3.71 18.86 0.21
CA GLU A 269 4.02 20.23 0.65
C GLU A 269 2.98 21.24 0.16
N TRP A 270 2.56 21.12 -1.11
CA TRP A 270 1.53 21.98 -1.66
C TRP A 270 0.17 21.75 -0.99
N LEU A 271 -0.22 20.49 -0.72
CA LEU A 271 -1.46 20.18 0.00
C LEU A 271 -1.47 20.74 1.43
N GLN A 272 -0.31 20.73 2.09
CA GLN A 272 -0.16 21.31 3.43
C GLN A 272 -0.32 22.83 3.42
N ARG A 273 0.27 23.52 2.43
CA ARG A 273 0.23 24.99 2.33
C ARG A 273 -1.11 25.53 1.83
N SER A 274 -1.69 24.87 0.83
CA SER A 274 -2.95 25.29 0.20
C SER A 274 -4.19 24.91 0.98
N HIS A 275 -4.09 23.97 1.93
CA HIS A 275 -5.22 23.36 2.62
C HIS A 275 -6.30 22.86 1.63
N PHE A 276 -5.87 22.38 0.45
CA PHE A 276 -6.75 22.13 -0.68
C PHE A 276 -7.92 21.21 -0.34
N TYR A 277 -7.63 20.01 0.18
CA TYR A 277 -8.64 19.00 0.51
C TYR A 277 -9.35 19.21 1.86
N SER A 278 -9.09 20.30 2.56
CA SER A 278 -9.79 20.65 3.80
C SER A 278 -10.64 21.92 3.66
N THR A 279 -10.28 22.85 2.78
CA THR A 279 -10.95 24.16 2.66
C THR A 279 -11.48 24.45 1.27
N ILE A 280 -10.76 24.06 0.21
CA ILE A 280 -11.09 24.44 -1.17
C ILE A 280 -11.95 23.36 -1.84
N CYS A 281 -11.52 22.11 -1.73
CA CYS A 281 -12.12 20.94 -2.35
C CYS A 281 -12.22 19.81 -1.32
N PRO A 282 -13.02 19.99 -0.25
CA PRO A 282 -13.12 18.97 0.79
C PRO A 282 -13.72 17.66 0.26
N ALA A 283 -13.43 16.54 0.93
CA ALA A 283 -14.31 15.38 0.84
C ALA A 283 -15.70 15.76 1.40
N HIS A 284 -16.72 14.96 1.13
CA HIS A 284 -18.10 15.32 1.50
C HIS A 284 -18.26 15.68 2.97
#